data_AF-A0AAN8TPP8-F1
#
_entry.id   AF-A0AAN8TPP8-F1
#
_cell.length_a   1.000
_cell.length_b   1.000
_cell.length_c   1.000
_cell.angle_alpha   90.00
_cell.angle_beta   90.00
_cell.angle_gamma   90.00
#
_symmetry.space_group_name_H-M   'P 1'
#
loop_
_entity.id
_entity.type
_entity.pdbx_description
1 polymer ?
#
loop_
_entity_poly.entity_id
_entity_poly.type
_entity_poly.pdbx_seq_one_letter_code
_entity_poly.pdbx_strand_id
1 'polypeptide(L)'
;MFVFTSLGVTYDKDLAKRNNGIYTFRVQGQMYHFINDLIPTNQKGKNLQLYFFDNKNELRNRMACSNKLNENIVRTLMDILKINPYSIFLKSLINVPQLSDFYIALKSDSELDQRVYNLPTVSEVARIWVEQTINNSIPTPHI
;
A
#
# COMPACT_ATOMS: atom_id res chain seq x y z
N MET A 1 -1.70 -0.64 -12.78
CA MET A 1 -1.34 -1.41 -11.56
C MET A 1 -2.01 -0.71 -10.39
N PHE A 2 -3.16 -1.23 -9.97
CA PHE A 2 -3.98 -0.64 -8.91
C PHE A 2 -3.72 -1.44 -7.66
N VAL A 3 -2.74 -1.01 -6.89
CA VAL A 3 -2.40 -1.65 -5.63
C VAL A 3 -2.10 -0.56 -4.62
N PHE A 4 -2.75 -0.67 -3.47
CA PHE A 4 -2.59 0.25 -2.35
C PHE A 4 -1.22 0.09 -1.67
N THR A 5 -0.52 -1.00 -1.98
CA THR A 5 0.77 -1.38 -1.41
C THR A 5 1.71 -1.83 -2.51
N SER A 6 3.00 -1.50 -2.40
CA SER A 6 4.03 -2.18 -3.18
C SER A 6 4.59 -3.36 -2.40
N LEU A 7 5.10 -4.35 -3.12
CA LEU A 7 5.79 -5.48 -2.51
C LEU A 7 7.27 -5.13 -2.31
N GLY A 8 7.72 -5.09 -1.06
CA GLY A 8 9.13 -4.93 -0.73
C GLY A 8 9.79 -6.31 -0.66
N VAL A 9 10.33 -6.79 -1.78
CA VAL A 9 10.98 -8.11 -1.85
C VAL A 9 12.30 -8.06 -2.61
N THR A 10 13.27 -8.82 -2.11
CA THR A 10 14.45 -9.20 -2.88
C THR A 10 14.09 -10.40 -3.73
N TYR A 11 14.19 -10.26 -5.05
CA TYR A 11 13.88 -11.34 -5.98
C TYR A 11 15.06 -11.65 -6.90
N ASP A 12 15.14 -12.90 -7.30
CA ASP A 12 16.14 -13.38 -8.23
C ASP A 12 15.81 -12.90 -9.65
N LYS A 13 16.58 -11.92 -10.15
CA LYS A 13 16.37 -11.28 -11.44
C LYS A 13 16.65 -12.21 -12.62
N ASP A 14 17.48 -13.23 -12.44
CA ASP A 14 17.82 -14.14 -13.53
C ASP A 14 16.74 -15.20 -13.71
N LEU A 15 16.11 -15.65 -12.63
CA LEU A 15 14.89 -16.46 -12.67
C LEU A 15 13.67 -15.68 -13.21
N ALA A 16 13.53 -14.41 -12.83
CA ALA A 16 12.39 -13.57 -13.23
C ALA A 16 12.44 -13.04 -14.68
N LYS A 17 13.43 -13.46 -15.48
CA LYS A 17 13.54 -13.07 -16.89
C LYS A 17 12.68 -13.98 -17.76
N ARG A 18 11.91 -13.40 -18.68
CA ARG A 18 11.02 -14.12 -19.63
C ARG A 18 11.79 -14.80 -20.77
N ASN A 19 13.00 -15.27 -20.49
CA ASN A 19 13.96 -15.68 -21.51
C ASN A 19 14.00 -17.21 -21.58
N ASN A 20 13.78 -17.91 -20.46
CA ASN A 20 13.86 -19.36 -20.34
C ASN A 20 12.63 -19.91 -19.59
N GLY A 21 11.63 -20.42 -20.32
CA GLY A 21 10.50 -21.16 -19.74
C GLY A 21 9.39 -20.30 -19.12
N ILE A 22 8.64 -20.90 -18.19
CA ILE A 22 7.51 -20.25 -17.51
C ILE A 22 8.04 -19.16 -16.58
N TYR A 23 7.46 -17.97 -16.68
CA TYR A 23 7.80 -16.83 -15.84
C TYR A 23 7.71 -17.21 -14.36
N THR A 24 8.86 -17.29 -13.69
CA THR A 24 8.97 -17.70 -12.30
C THR A 24 9.75 -16.62 -11.56
N PHE A 25 9.16 -16.05 -10.51
CA PHE A 25 9.89 -15.17 -9.60
C PHE A 25 10.02 -15.88 -8.26
N ARG A 26 11.24 -15.94 -7.75
CA ARG A 26 11.54 -16.50 -6.43
C ARG A 26 11.84 -15.37 -5.47
N VAL A 27 11.15 -15.37 -4.34
CA VAL A 27 11.38 -14.45 -3.22
C VAL A 27 11.97 -15.26 -2.07
N GLN A 28 12.98 -14.72 -1.39
CA GLN A 28 13.56 -15.30 -0.18
C GLN A 28 13.32 -14.36 1.00
N GLY A 29 12.87 -14.91 2.13
CA GLY A 29 12.47 -14.14 3.31
C GLY A 29 10.96 -13.88 3.38
N GLN A 30 10.54 -12.97 4.25
CA GLN A 30 9.14 -12.58 4.42
C GLN A 30 8.74 -11.51 3.40
N MET A 31 7.49 -11.59 2.93
CA MET A 31 6.89 -10.56 2.09
C MET A 31 6.29 -9.48 2.97
N TYR A 32 6.81 -8.26 2.86
CA TYR A 32 6.22 -7.10 3.51
C TYR A 32 5.46 -6.25 2.50
N HIS A 33 4.29 -5.78 2.93
CA HIS A 33 3.61 -4.70 2.25
C HIS A 33 4.31 -3.39 2.60
N PHE A 34 4.68 -2.62 1.58
CA PHE A 34 5.22 -1.28 1.75
C PHE A 34 4.15 -0.27 1.36
N ILE A 35 3.84 0.63 2.28
CA ILE A 35 3.00 1.80 2.04
C ILE A 35 3.92 3.02 2.01
N ASN A 36 3.83 3.78 0.92
CA ASN A 36 4.59 5.03 0.78
C ASN A 36 4.06 6.07 1.78
N ASP A 37 4.87 7.10 2.06
CA ASP A 37 4.43 8.31 2.76
C ASP A 37 3.12 8.85 2.16
N LEU A 38 2.32 9.53 2.98
CA LEU A 38 1.07 10.13 2.49
C LEU A 38 1.35 11.25 1.50
N ILE A 39 2.42 12.03 1.73
CA ILE A 39 2.81 13.13 0.84
C ILE A 39 3.96 12.69 -0.08
N PRO A 40 3.89 12.96 -1.38
CA PRO A 40 4.98 12.63 -2.29
C PRO A 40 6.19 13.53 -2.07
N THR A 41 7.38 12.92 -1.96
CA THR A 41 8.66 13.63 -1.80
C THR A 41 9.02 14.49 -3.01
N ASN A 42 8.71 14.02 -4.24
CA ASN A 42 9.18 14.63 -5.50
C ASN A 42 8.02 15.13 -6.40
N GLN A 43 6.95 15.67 -5.80
CA GLN A 43 5.73 16.19 -6.47
C GLN A 43 4.96 15.20 -7.36
N LYS A 44 5.45 13.97 -7.54
CA LYS A 44 4.78 12.91 -8.31
C LYS A 44 4.24 11.86 -7.36
N GLY A 45 2.92 11.81 -7.22
CA GLY A 45 2.23 10.75 -6.49
C GLY A 45 2.48 9.36 -7.10
N LYS A 46 2.58 8.34 -6.24
CA LYS A 46 2.71 6.93 -6.64
C LYS A 46 1.82 6.04 -5.76
N ASN A 47 1.44 4.88 -6.29
CA ASN A 47 0.69 3.84 -5.56
C ASN A 47 -0.57 4.45 -4.89
N LEU A 48 -0.62 4.39 -3.56
CA LEU A 48 -1.68 4.92 -2.71
C LEU A 48 -1.93 6.42 -2.90
N GLN A 49 -0.87 7.21 -3.11
CA GLN A 49 -0.97 8.67 -3.22
C GLN A 49 -1.82 9.08 -4.43
N LEU A 50 -1.93 8.25 -5.47
CA LEU A 50 -2.72 8.55 -6.67
C LEU A 50 -4.22 8.72 -6.40
N TYR A 51 -4.71 8.33 -5.23
CA TYR A 51 -6.12 8.48 -4.86
C TYR A 51 -6.43 9.86 -4.27
N PHE A 52 -5.53 10.47 -3.52
CA PHE A 52 -5.80 11.74 -2.83
C PHE A 52 -4.82 12.87 -3.17
N PHE A 53 -3.67 12.57 -3.75
CA PHE A 53 -2.73 13.55 -4.26
C PHE A 53 -3.07 13.88 -5.72
N ASP A 54 -3.44 15.14 -6.00
CA ASP A 54 -3.76 15.65 -7.35
C ASP A 54 -4.82 14.80 -8.09
N ASN A 55 -5.97 14.57 -7.43
CA ASN A 55 -7.10 13.78 -7.95
C ASN A 55 -7.63 14.34 -9.29
N LYS A 56 -7.47 15.65 -9.56
CA LYS A 56 -7.88 16.26 -10.84
C LYS A 56 -7.12 15.70 -12.04
N ASN A 57 -5.86 15.31 -11.85
CA ASN A 57 -5.00 14.77 -12.92
C ASN A 57 -4.74 13.26 -12.76
N GLU A 58 -5.60 12.53 -12.03
CA GLU A 58 -5.40 11.11 -11.70
C GLU A 58 -5.08 10.25 -12.95
N LEU A 59 -5.83 10.41 -14.04
CA LEU A 59 -5.61 9.66 -15.27
C LEU A 59 -4.21 9.92 -15.86
N ARG A 60 -3.84 11.21 -16.00
CA ARG A 60 -2.52 11.60 -16.52
C ARG A 60 -1.40 11.07 -15.64
N ASN A 61 -1.55 11.18 -14.32
CA ASN A 61 -0.57 10.72 -13.34
C ASN A 61 -0.40 9.19 -13.43
N ARG A 62 -1.49 8.44 -13.61
CA ARG A 62 -1.46 6.98 -13.83
C ARG A 62 -0.79 6.59 -15.14
N MET A 63 -1.10 7.30 -16.24
CA MET A 63 -0.47 7.04 -17.53
C MET A 63 1.03 7.34 -17.53
N ALA A 64 1.47 8.31 -16.74
CA ALA A 64 2.89 8.63 -16.58
C ALA A 64 3.70 7.52 -15.86
N CYS A 65 3.04 6.55 -15.18
CA CYS A 65 3.75 5.46 -14.50
C CYS A 65 4.39 4.45 -15.46
N SER A 66 3.83 4.27 -16.66
CA SER A 66 4.35 3.31 -17.64
C SER A 66 3.77 3.55 -19.03
N ASN A 67 4.63 3.49 -20.05
CA ASN A 67 4.25 3.56 -21.45
C ASN A 67 3.51 2.32 -21.98
N LYS A 68 3.39 1.25 -21.17
CA LYS A 68 2.69 0.00 -21.54
C LYS A 68 1.22 -0.01 -21.09
N LEU A 69 0.76 1.02 -20.39
CA LEU A 69 -0.62 1.09 -19.92
C LEU A 69 -1.55 1.45 -21.07
N ASN A 70 -2.71 0.79 -21.11
CA ASN A 70 -3.80 1.15 -22.01
C ASN A 70 -4.75 2.11 -21.29
N GLU A 71 -4.92 3.31 -21.85
CA GLU A 71 -5.72 4.36 -21.24
C GLU A 71 -7.18 3.96 -21.03
N ASN A 72 -7.79 3.26 -22.00
CA ASN A 72 -9.18 2.82 -21.89
C ASN A 72 -9.36 1.85 -20.73
N ILE A 73 -8.45 0.88 -20.57
CA ILE A 73 -8.47 -0.05 -19.44
C ILE A 73 -8.32 0.70 -18.11
N VAL A 74 -7.41 1.67 -18.04
CA VAL A 74 -7.23 2.50 -16.84
C VAL A 74 -8.50 3.27 -16.51
N ARG A 75 -9.16 3.85 -17.51
CA ARG A 75 -10.41 4.59 -17.34
C ARG A 75 -11.54 3.68 -16.84
N THR A 76 -11.73 2.51 -17.45
CA THR A 76 -12.73 1.53 -17.00
C THR A 76 -12.49 1.11 -15.55
N LEU A 77 -11.23 0.85 -15.17
CA LEU A 77 -10.89 0.50 -13.78
C LEU A 77 -11.14 1.67 -12.82
N MET A 78 -10.83 2.90 -13.21
CA MET A 78 -11.16 4.10 -12.42
C MET A 78 -12.67 4.23 -12.21
N ASP A 79 -13.47 3.97 -13.25
CA ASP A 79 -14.94 4.02 -13.17
C ASP A 79 -15.48 2.94 -12.22
N ILE A 80 -14.99 1.70 -12.31
CA ILE A 80 -15.36 0.61 -11.39
C ILE A 80 -15.01 0.99 -9.94
N LEU A 81 -13.85 1.62 -9.73
CA LEU A 81 -13.38 2.01 -8.40
C LEU A 81 -14.13 3.22 -7.81
N LYS A 82 -14.99 3.92 -8.55
CA LYS A 82 -15.78 5.03 -8.00
C LYS A 82 -16.72 4.60 -6.87
N ILE A 83 -17.26 3.39 -6.95
CA ILE A 83 -18.18 2.83 -5.95
C ILE A 83 -17.47 1.97 -4.91
N ASN A 84 -16.17 1.75 -5.04
CA ASN A 84 -15.42 0.92 -4.12
C ASN A 84 -15.22 1.67 -2.78
N PRO A 85 -15.63 1.09 -1.63
CA PRO A 85 -15.58 1.79 -0.34
C PRO A 85 -14.16 2.18 0.08
N TYR A 86 -13.15 1.36 -0.25
CA TYR A 86 -11.75 1.71 0.02
C TYR A 86 -11.27 2.87 -0.83
N SER A 87 -11.61 2.89 -2.12
CA SER A 87 -11.30 4.01 -3.01
C SER A 87 -11.94 5.32 -2.52
N ILE A 88 -13.19 5.27 -2.05
CA ILE A 88 -13.89 6.41 -1.46
C ILE A 88 -13.18 6.88 -0.19
N PHE A 89 -12.86 5.97 0.73
CA PHE A 89 -12.12 6.28 1.95
C PHE A 89 -10.75 6.90 1.67
N LEU A 90 -9.98 6.33 0.74
CA LEU A 90 -8.67 6.86 0.41
C LEU A 90 -8.75 8.23 -0.26
N LYS A 91 -9.76 8.46 -1.11
CA LYS A 91 -10.03 9.77 -1.71
C LYS A 91 -10.43 10.80 -0.65
N SER A 92 -11.08 10.39 0.45
CA SER A 92 -11.48 11.31 1.52
C SER A 92 -10.30 11.80 2.36
N LEU A 93 -9.14 11.13 2.32
CA LEU A 93 -7.92 11.54 3.04
C LEU A 93 -7.43 12.94 2.65
N ILE A 94 -7.79 13.44 1.47
CA ILE A 94 -7.49 14.82 1.06
C ILE A 94 -8.10 15.88 2.00
N ASN A 95 -9.17 15.52 2.71
CA ASN A 95 -9.88 16.42 3.61
C ASN A 95 -9.34 16.37 5.05
N VAL A 96 -8.37 15.50 5.34
CA VAL A 96 -7.76 15.41 6.66
C VAL A 96 -6.81 16.61 6.84
N PRO A 97 -7.03 17.48 7.83
CA PRO A 97 -6.17 18.62 8.07
C PRO A 97 -4.78 18.14 8.50
N GLN A 98 -3.74 18.87 8.09
CA GLN A 98 -2.34 18.57 8.43
C GLN A 98 -1.92 17.12 8.09
N LEU A 99 -2.31 16.62 6.91
CA LEU A 99 -1.95 15.26 6.44
C LEU A 99 -0.44 14.95 6.50
N SER A 100 0.41 16.00 6.46
CA SER A 100 1.87 15.91 6.64
C SER A 100 2.30 15.33 7.98
N ASP A 101 1.47 15.48 9.00
CA ASP A 101 1.77 15.12 10.38
C ASP A 101 1.39 13.66 10.65
N PHE A 102 0.83 12.97 9.64
CA PHE A 102 0.38 11.59 9.72
C PHE A 102 1.21 10.69 8.79
N TYR A 103 1.34 9.44 9.19
CA TYR A 103 1.90 8.37 8.36
C TYR A 103 1.04 7.10 8.55
N ILE A 104 1.07 6.22 7.55
CA ILE A 104 0.43 4.91 7.67
C ILE A 104 1.49 3.92 8.14
N ALA A 105 1.29 3.37 9.33
CA ALA A 105 2.08 2.25 9.83
C ALA A 105 1.36 0.94 9.53
N LEU A 106 2.07 -0.03 8.96
CA LEU A 106 1.63 -1.41 8.95
C LEU A 106 2.25 -2.12 10.15
N LYS A 107 1.41 -2.52 11.12
CA LYS A 107 1.87 -3.35 12.24
C LYS A 107 2.37 -4.68 11.71
N SER A 108 3.69 -4.79 11.59
CA SER A 108 4.40 -5.97 11.11
C SER A 108 5.13 -6.63 12.28
N ASP A 109 4.43 -6.87 13.39
CA ASP A 109 4.99 -7.66 14.49
C ASP A 109 5.07 -9.13 14.04
N SER A 110 6.27 -9.59 13.73
CA SER A 110 6.52 -11.01 13.51
C SER A 110 6.71 -11.72 14.86
N GLU A 111 5.63 -11.94 15.60
CA GLU A 111 5.64 -12.93 16.70
C GLU A 111 5.66 -14.38 16.17
N LEU A 112 5.53 -14.56 14.85
CA LEU A 112 5.52 -15.86 14.19
C LEU A 112 6.94 -16.34 13.84
N ASP A 113 7.19 -17.63 14.05
CA ASP A 113 8.40 -18.34 13.65
C ASP A 113 8.74 -18.02 12.19
N GLN A 114 9.97 -17.58 11.93
CA GLN A 114 10.44 -17.22 10.59
C GLN A 114 10.81 -18.46 9.76
N ARG A 115 10.72 -19.65 10.33
CA ARG A 115 10.91 -20.92 9.65
C ARG A 115 9.64 -21.25 8.87
N VAL A 116 9.78 -21.14 7.55
CA VAL A 116 8.89 -21.57 6.45
C VAL A 116 7.60 -22.31 6.86
N TYR A 117 6.45 -21.81 6.35
CA TYR A 117 5.09 -22.37 6.49
C TYR A 117 4.36 -22.09 7.82
N ASN A 118 4.13 -20.81 8.13
CA ASN A 118 3.14 -20.47 9.16
C ASN A 118 1.72 -20.74 8.64
N LEU A 119 0.90 -21.41 9.46
CA LEU A 119 -0.54 -21.53 9.23
C LEU A 119 -1.15 -20.11 9.27
N PRO A 120 -2.04 -19.73 8.33
CA PRO A 120 -2.71 -18.44 8.39
C PRO A 120 -3.44 -18.29 9.73
N THR A 121 -3.07 -17.28 10.52
CA THR A 121 -3.64 -17.07 11.87
C THR A 121 -4.91 -16.23 11.87
N VAL A 122 -5.25 -15.58 10.75
CA VAL A 122 -6.44 -14.72 10.62
C VAL A 122 -7.06 -14.82 9.23
N SER A 123 -8.39 -14.72 9.15
CA SER A 123 -9.14 -14.73 7.87
C SER A 123 -9.40 -13.32 7.29
N GLU A 124 -9.35 -12.26 8.10
CA GLU A 124 -9.54 -10.85 7.69
C GLU A 124 -8.77 -9.92 8.65
N VAL A 125 -8.35 -8.74 8.20
CA VAL A 125 -7.66 -7.74 9.04
C VAL A 125 -8.22 -6.34 8.81
N ALA A 126 -8.71 -5.69 9.88
CA ALA A 126 -8.84 -4.23 9.96
C ALA A 126 -8.95 -3.77 11.43
N ARG A 127 -8.29 -2.67 11.81
CA ARG A 127 -8.81 -1.71 12.80
C ARG A 127 -7.99 -0.42 12.91
N ILE A 128 -8.70 0.70 13.11
CA ILE A 128 -8.19 1.93 13.73
C ILE A 128 -9.17 2.30 14.84
N TRP A 129 -8.67 2.61 16.04
CA TRP A 129 -9.45 3.26 17.09
C TRP A 129 -8.57 4.31 17.78
N VAL A 130 -9.04 5.54 17.83
CA VAL A 130 -8.40 6.62 18.60
C VAL A 130 -9.41 7.04 19.66
N GLU A 131 -9.09 6.80 20.92
CA GLU A 131 -9.86 7.33 22.05
C GLU A 131 -9.05 8.48 22.63
N GLN A 132 -9.60 9.70 22.57
CA GLN A 132 -8.95 10.89 23.08
C GLN A 132 -8.77 10.79 24.61
N THR A 133 -7.54 11.08 25.03
CA THR A 133 -7.01 11.26 26.39
C THR A 133 -8.03 11.48 27.50
N ILE A 134 -7.96 10.60 28.51
CA ILE A 134 -8.03 11.03 29.89
C ILE A 134 -6.68 10.68 30.53
N ASN A 135 -5.96 11.71 30.96
CA ASN A 135 -4.74 11.60 31.75
C ASN A 135 -4.99 10.66 32.93
N ASN A 136 -4.26 9.55 32.98
CA ASN A 136 -3.69 9.01 34.22
C ASN A 136 -2.58 8.03 33.86
N SER A 137 -1.38 8.35 34.33
CA SER A 137 -0.17 7.54 34.21
C SER A 137 -0.40 6.13 34.76
N ILE A 138 -0.24 5.12 33.91
CA ILE A 138 -0.03 3.73 34.35
C ILE A 138 1.30 3.27 33.73
N PRO A 139 2.31 2.92 34.53
CA PRO A 139 3.58 2.46 34.01
C PRO A 139 3.43 1.02 33.50
N THR A 140 3.71 0.80 32.22
CA THR A 140 3.88 -0.55 31.68
C THR A 140 5.35 -0.97 31.79
N PRO A 141 5.63 -2.24 32.11
CA PRO A 141 6.99 -2.72 32.26
C PRO A 141 7.70 -2.74 30.91
N HIS A 142 8.97 -2.35 30.94
CA HIS A 142 9.89 -2.48 29.81
C HIS A 142 10.14 -3.95 29.48
N ILE A 143 9.97 -4.31 28.21
CA ILE A 143 10.83 -5.25 27.48
C ILE A 143 11.17 -4.58 26.15
#